data_AF-A0A2N0WPL9-F1
#
_entry.id   AF-A0A2N0WPL9-F1
#
_cell.length_a   1.000
_cell.length_b   1.000
_cell.length_c   1.000
_cell.angle_alpha   90.00
_cell.angle_beta   90.00
_cell.angle_gamma   90.00
#
_symmetry.space_group_name_H-M   'P 1'
#
loop_
_entity.id
_entity.type
_entity.pdbx_description
1 polymer ?
#
loop_
_entity_poly.entity_id
_entity_poly.type
_entity_poly.pdbx_seq_one_letter_code
_entity_poly.pdbx_strand_id
1 'polypeptide(L)'
;MRILVIIITILYCFKSLAHTWDEPWHGEVVKGSNSFALFKVIKNSGNSLKLELMEHIAGEKPHSNILVDDFYLYNVASTNSESDEHGFWLKDGVNVYVFLLKQGDNYKIASPTAGYAEILDDGYVAATYRHSLHLAKAQSDNYVKTQVCIFDKMHGSECNSETIKESIIAPLNERVAILSPQASASDFELFFAQHAALETAFLIEHPVKFDVLQPFLTSQFFHAEISAVRALSVSSDTSRTKQLVSFIKSDKSSDVAKVMAIIMLKKLDGKNINQSIVEYYNQASESEVSLGGNIMDPRVGTWYPHSVKKAIEWYIGENSPNK
;
A
#
# COMPACT_ATOMS: atom_id res chain seq x y z
N MET A 1 14.53 23.38 -43.27
CA MET A 1 14.23 23.70 -41.85
C MET A 1 12.78 23.42 -41.45
N ARG A 2 11.75 23.89 -42.18
CA ARG A 2 10.33 23.63 -41.84
C ARG A 2 9.93 22.14 -41.78
N ILE A 3 10.45 21.30 -42.67
CA ILE A 3 10.18 19.84 -42.68
C ILE A 3 10.80 19.14 -41.46
N LEU A 4 12.00 19.57 -41.02
CA LEU A 4 12.67 19.01 -39.85
C LEU A 4 11.92 19.37 -38.54
N VAL A 5 11.39 20.59 -38.45
CA VAL A 5 10.55 21.02 -37.31
C VAL A 5 9.27 20.19 -37.25
N ILE A 6 8.59 19.97 -38.39
CA ILE A 6 7.37 19.15 -38.44
C ILE A 6 7.66 17.69 -38.04
N ILE A 7 8.78 17.11 -38.50
CA ILE A 7 9.17 15.74 -38.13
C ILE A 7 9.52 15.64 -36.63
N ILE A 8 10.21 16.62 -36.06
CA ILE A 8 10.51 16.67 -34.62
C ILE A 8 9.21 16.84 -33.81
N THR A 9 8.28 17.71 -34.24
CA THR A 9 6.99 17.87 -33.56
C THR A 9 6.13 16.61 -33.65
N ILE A 10 6.13 15.89 -34.78
CA ILE A 10 5.43 14.60 -34.93
C ILE A 10 6.09 13.51 -34.05
N LEU A 11 7.42 13.48 -33.95
CA LEU A 11 8.15 12.55 -33.07
C LEU A 11 7.89 12.82 -31.58
N TYR A 12 7.65 14.07 -31.18
CA TYR A 12 7.24 14.43 -29.82
C TYR A 12 5.73 14.20 -29.54
N CYS A 13 4.92 13.88 -30.56
CA CYS A 13 3.49 13.56 -30.41
C CYS A 13 3.21 12.06 -30.25
N PHE A 14 4.22 11.19 -30.37
CA PHE A 14 4.08 9.81 -29.92
C PHE A 14 4.08 9.80 -28.39
N LYS A 15 2.87 9.93 -27.81
CA LYS A 15 2.68 9.49 -26.43
C LYS A 15 3.16 8.04 -26.39
N SER A 16 4.21 7.77 -25.61
CA SER A 16 4.56 6.43 -25.19
C SER A 16 3.35 5.86 -24.47
N LEU A 17 2.55 5.07 -25.16
CA LEU A 17 1.35 4.43 -24.63
C LEU A 17 1.78 3.09 -24.03
N ALA A 18 1.64 2.95 -22.71
CA ALA A 18 1.96 1.72 -21.98
C ALA A 18 0.67 1.02 -21.54
N HIS A 19 0.73 -0.30 -21.41
CA HIS A 19 -0.28 -1.08 -20.72
C HIS A 19 -0.18 -0.78 -19.22
N THR A 20 -1.26 -0.27 -18.62
CA THR A 20 -1.27 0.11 -17.21
C THR A 20 -2.44 -0.52 -16.46
N TRP A 21 -2.28 -0.77 -15.16
CA TRP A 21 -3.32 -1.35 -14.31
C TRP A 21 -3.45 -0.60 -12.98
N ASP A 22 -4.63 -0.66 -12.39
CA ASP A 22 -4.90 -0.18 -11.03
C ASP A 22 -4.40 -1.22 -10.03
N GLU A 23 -3.45 -0.82 -9.20
CA GLU A 23 -2.87 -1.69 -8.19
C GLU A 23 -3.69 -1.64 -6.90
N PRO A 24 -4.10 -2.80 -6.34
CA PRO A 24 -4.97 -2.84 -5.18
C PRO A 24 -4.26 -2.40 -3.89
N TRP A 25 -5.04 -1.87 -2.94
CA TRP A 25 -4.55 -1.67 -1.58
C TRP A 25 -4.32 -3.03 -0.89
N HIS A 26 -3.33 -3.11 0.00
CA HIS A 26 -2.98 -4.37 0.67
C HIS A 26 -4.18 -5.05 1.36
N GLY A 27 -5.07 -4.26 1.96
CA GLY A 27 -6.27 -4.81 2.58
C GLY A 27 -7.25 -5.47 1.61
N GLU A 28 -7.28 -5.05 0.34
CA GLU A 28 -8.10 -5.69 -0.70
C GLU A 28 -7.47 -7.01 -1.16
N VAL A 29 -6.15 -7.03 -1.29
CA VAL A 29 -5.36 -8.24 -1.61
C VAL A 29 -5.67 -9.33 -0.59
N VAL A 30 -5.45 -9.04 0.70
CA VAL A 30 -5.60 -10.04 1.76
C VAL A 30 -7.06 -10.48 1.89
N LYS A 31 -8.02 -9.54 1.88
CA LYS A 31 -9.45 -9.86 1.94
C LYS A 31 -9.96 -10.69 0.76
N GLY A 32 -9.38 -10.51 -0.42
CA GLY A 32 -9.78 -11.25 -1.63
C GLY A 32 -9.14 -12.64 -1.74
N SER A 33 -8.13 -12.95 -0.92
CA SER A 33 -7.47 -14.25 -0.89
C SER A 33 -8.18 -15.22 0.05
N ASN A 34 -8.07 -16.53 -0.16
CA ASN A 34 -8.55 -17.56 0.77
C ASN A 34 -7.43 -18.42 1.35
N SER A 35 -6.18 -18.18 0.95
CA SER A 35 -5.00 -18.88 1.44
C SER A 35 -3.81 -17.93 1.53
N PHE A 36 -2.99 -18.11 2.57
CA PHE A 36 -1.68 -17.52 2.71
C PHE A 36 -0.64 -18.60 2.99
N ALA A 37 0.42 -18.67 2.19
CA ALA A 37 1.40 -19.74 2.27
C ALA A 37 2.77 -19.32 1.68
N LEU A 38 3.81 -20.06 2.05
CA LEU A 38 5.15 -19.95 1.49
C LEU A 38 5.32 -20.96 0.36
N PHE A 39 5.79 -20.49 -0.78
CA PHE A 39 6.05 -21.29 -1.96
C PHE A 39 7.46 -21.10 -2.49
N LYS A 40 7.94 -22.11 -3.20
CA LYS A 40 9.08 -22.00 -4.10
C LYS A 40 8.58 -21.87 -5.53
N VAL A 41 9.12 -20.90 -6.27
CA VAL A 41 8.85 -20.75 -7.71
C VAL A 41 9.62 -21.81 -8.46
N ILE A 42 8.92 -22.80 -9.02
CA ILE A 42 9.55 -23.88 -9.79
C ILE A 42 9.77 -23.45 -11.23
N LYS A 43 8.80 -22.71 -11.78
CA LYS A 43 8.87 -22.20 -13.14
C LYS A 43 7.96 -20.99 -13.31
N ASN A 44 8.48 -19.94 -13.93
CA ASN A 44 7.74 -18.80 -14.44
C ASN A 44 7.79 -18.78 -15.97
N SER A 45 6.63 -18.89 -16.61
CA SER A 45 6.51 -18.82 -18.08
C SER A 45 6.14 -17.45 -18.61
N GLY A 46 6.15 -16.41 -17.77
CA GLY A 46 5.56 -15.10 -18.05
C GLY A 46 4.07 -15.08 -17.76
N ASN A 47 3.31 -16.00 -18.36
CA ASN A 47 1.85 -16.03 -18.24
C ASN A 47 1.32 -16.99 -17.16
N SER A 48 2.22 -17.77 -16.53
CA SER A 48 1.84 -18.66 -15.44
C SER A 48 3.02 -18.93 -14.51
N LEU A 49 2.71 -19.23 -13.25
CA LEU A 49 3.65 -19.69 -12.24
C LEU A 49 3.32 -21.11 -11.82
N LYS A 50 4.33 -21.97 -11.88
CA LYS A 50 4.30 -23.26 -11.19
C LYS A 50 4.97 -23.10 -9.83
N LEU A 51 4.21 -23.36 -8.77
CA LEU A 51 4.66 -23.19 -7.39
C LEU A 51 4.65 -24.52 -6.65
N GLU A 52 5.67 -24.74 -5.82
CA GLU A 52 5.75 -25.84 -4.85
C GLU A 52 5.48 -25.29 -3.45
N LEU A 53 4.50 -25.86 -2.76
CA LEU A 53 4.13 -25.47 -1.40
C LEU A 53 5.24 -25.90 -0.43
N MET A 54 5.87 -24.93 0.22
CA MET A 54 6.89 -25.16 1.23
C MET A 54 6.25 -25.18 2.62
N GLU A 55 5.35 -24.24 2.90
CA GLU A 55 4.67 -24.11 4.18
C GLU A 55 3.28 -23.51 3.99
N HIS A 56 2.28 -24.11 4.63
CA HIS A 56 0.93 -23.53 4.74
C HIS A 56 0.86 -22.69 6.00
N ILE A 57 0.40 -21.44 5.88
CA ILE A 57 0.44 -20.47 6.98
C ILE A 57 -0.97 -20.18 7.49
N ALA A 58 -1.91 -19.78 6.62
CA ALA A 58 -3.28 -19.46 7.00
C ALA A 58 -4.31 -19.76 5.89
N GLY A 59 -5.58 -19.87 6.27
CA GLY A 59 -6.69 -20.11 5.34
C GLY A 59 -6.75 -21.54 4.80
N GLU A 60 -7.34 -21.70 3.62
CA GLU A 60 -7.43 -22.99 2.92
C GLU A 60 -6.05 -23.52 2.55
N LYS A 61 -5.78 -24.80 2.80
CA LYS A 61 -4.49 -25.41 2.46
C LYS A 61 -4.39 -25.68 0.94
N PRO A 62 -3.40 -25.09 0.23
CA PRO A 62 -3.17 -25.37 -1.18
C PRO A 62 -2.66 -26.80 -1.43
N HIS A 63 -2.75 -27.26 -2.68
CA HIS A 63 -2.07 -28.49 -3.09
C HIS A 63 -0.55 -28.32 -3.03
N SER A 64 0.20 -29.44 -2.96
CA SER A 64 1.66 -29.40 -2.89
C SER A 64 2.31 -28.74 -4.11
N ASN A 65 1.67 -28.87 -5.27
CA ASN A 65 2.06 -28.19 -6.50
C ASN A 65 0.82 -27.51 -7.05
N ILE A 66 0.93 -26.22 -7.37
CA ILE A 66 -0.16 -25.45 -7.94
C ILE A 66 0.28 -24.72 -9.19
N LEU A 67 -0.70 -24.40 -10.03
CA LEU A 67 -0.56 -23.48 -11.15
C LEU A 67 -1.30 -22.19 -10.77
N VAL A 68 -0.60 -21.06 -10.90
CA VAL A 68 -1.19 -19.73 -10.89
C VAL A 68 -1.13 -19.21 -12.31
N ASP A 69 -2.29 -18.92 -12.90
CA ASP A 69 -2.42 -18.58 -14.33
C ASP A 69 -3.22 -17.30 -14.58
N ASP A 70 -3.64 -16.60 -13.53
CA ASP A 70 -4.45 -15.39 -13.66
C ASP A 70 -4.38 -14.51 -12.39
N PHE A 71 -4.98 -13.33 -12.49
CA PHE A 71 -5.04 -12.32 -11.44
C PHE A 71 -6.49 -12.02 -11.02
N TYR A 72 -6.76 -11.85 -9.72
CA TYR A 72 -8.14 -11.65 -9.21
C TYR A 72 -8.51 -10.19 -8.89
N LEU A 73 -7.55 -9.27 -8.85
CA LEU A 73 -7.77 -7.81 -8.68
C LEU A 73 -7.14 -6.99 -9.81
N TYR A 74 -6.95 -7.62 -10.97
CA TYR A 74 -6.31 -6.97 -12.10
C TYR A 74 -7.29 -6.13 -12.91
N ASN A 75 -7.29 -4.83 -12.63
CA ASN A 75 -8.13 -3.86 -13.33
C ASN A 75 -7.26 -3.04 -14.29
N VAL A 76 -7.41 -3.28 -15.59
CA VAL A 76 -6.63 -2.56 -16.59
C VAL A 76 -7.10 -1.10 -16.69
N ALA A 77 -6.17 -0.16 -16.57
CA ALA A 77 -6.42 1.28 -16.62
C ALA A 77 -6.21 1.85 -18.04
N SER A 78 -5.28 1.28 -18.84
CA SER A 78 -5.07 1.64 -20.25
C SER A 78 -4.49 0.46 -21.04
N THR A 79 -5.09 0.13 -22.18
CA THR A 79 -4.70 -0.98 -23.08
C THR A 79 -4.33 -0.42 -24.46
N ASN A 80 -3.13 0.11 -24.65
CA ASN A 80 -2.74 0.66 -25.97
C ASN A 80 -1.33 0.24 -26.44
N SER A 81 -0.68 -0.73 -25.78
CA SER A 81 0.57 -1.31 -26.28
C SER A 81 0.33 -2.65 -26.97
N GLU A 82 1.05 -2.89 -28.07
CA GLU A 82 1.18 -4.20 -28.73
C GLU A 82 2.03 -5.19 -27.89
N SER A 83 2.69 -4.70 -26.83
CA SER A 83 3.39 -5.52 -25.85
C SER A 83 2.44 -5.95 -24.73
N ASP A 84 2.24 -7.26 -24.64
CA ASP A 84 1.53 -7.95 -23.57
C ASP A 84 2.42 -8.03 -22.32
N GLU A 85 2.71 -6.88 -21.70
CA GLU A 85 3.47 -6.82 -20.44
C GLU A 85 2.62 -7.23 -19.23
N HIS A 86 1.61 -8.08 -19.42
CA HIS A 86 0.84 -8.65 -18.32
C HIS A 86 1.46 -10.02 -18.01
N GLY A 87 2.25 -10.08 -16.94
CA GLY A 87 2.91 -11.33 -16.60
C GLY A 87 3.41 -11.36 -15.18
N PHE A 88 3.76 -12.55 -14.75
CA PHE A 88 4.42 -12.78 -13.48
C PHE A 88 5.91 -12.44 -13.63
N TRP A 89 6.47 -11.69 -12.68
CA TRP A 89 7.87 -11.24 -12.72
C TRP A 89 8.71 -11.80 -11.57
N LEU A 90 8.49 -13.08 -11.27
CA LEU A 90 9.29 -13.83 -10.30
C LEU A 90 10.35 -14.66 -11.01
N LYS A 91 11.54 -14.75 -10.43
CA LYS A 91 12.60 -15.62 -10.97
C LYS A 91 12.34 -17.07 -10.57
N ASP A 92 12.78 -18.01 -11.41
CA ASP A 92 12.79 -19.42 -11.03
C ASP A 92 13.72 -19.64 -9.82
N GLY A 93 13.27 -20.48 -8.88
CA GLY A 93 14.02 -20.88 -7.69
C GLY A 93 13.84 -20.00 -6.46
N VAL A 94 13.20 -18.83 -6.57
CA VAL A 94 12.98 -17.94 -5.41
C VAL A 94 11.87 -18.45 -4.51
N ASN A 95 11.96 -18.09 -3.23
CA ASN A 95 10.93 -18.35 -2.24
C ASN A 95 10.06 -17.10 -2.04
N VAL A 96 8.74 -17.29 -2.06
CA VAL A 96 7.76 -16.21 -2.00
C VAL A 96 6.63 -16.59 -1.06
N TYR A 97 6.25 -15.65 -0.19
CA TYR A 97 4.96 -15.71 0.48
C TYR A 97 3.89 -15.25 -0.50
N VAL A 98 2.76 -15.95 -0.56
CA VAL A 98 1.71 -15.70 -1.57
C VAL A 98 0.34 -15.70 -0.92
N PHE A 99 -0.45 -14.67 -1.22
CA PHE A 99 -1.89 -14.63 -1.01
C PHE A 99 -2.59 -15.15 -2.26
N LEU A 100 -3.33 -16.25 -2.10
CA LEU A 100 -3.96 -16.96 -3.20
C LEU A 100 -5.47 -16.89 -3.11
N LEU A 101 -6.13 -16.75 -4.26
CA LEU A 101 -7.54 -17.06 -4.43
C LEU A 101 -7.67 -18.38 -5.20
N LYS A 102 -8.26 -19.40 -4.56
CA LYS A 102 -8.60 -20.66 -5.24
C LYS A 102 -9.88 -20.49 -6.08
N GLN A 103 -9.84 -20.92 -7.34
CA GLN A 103 -11.00 -20.96 -8.22
C GLN A 103 -11.05 -22.32 -8.95
N GLY A 104 -11.86 -23.25 -8.42
CA GLY A 104 -11.84 -24.64 -8.89
C GLY A 104 -10.52 -25.32 -8.52
N ASP A 105 -9.82 -25.88 -9.51
CA ASP A 105 -8.50 -26.48 -9.35
C ASP A 105 -7.34 -25.48 -9.59
N ASN A 106 -7.65 -24.27 -10.04
CA ASN A 106 -6.67 -23.23 -10.35
C ASN A 106 -6.56 -22.20 -9.23
N TYR A 107 -5.47 -21.42 -9.25
CA TYR A 107 -5.18 -20.39 -8.27
C TYR A 107 -4.85 -19.07 -8.96
N LYS A 108 -5.13 -17.95 -8.27
CA LYS A 108 -4.83 -16.59 -8.73
C LYS A 108 -4.11 -15.80 -7.64
N ILE A 109 -3.31 -14.81 -8.05
CA ILE A 109 -2.79 -13.76 -7.15
C ILE A 109 -3.46 -12.42 -7.47
N ALA A 110 -3.24 -11.37 -6.67
CA ALA A 110 -4.02 -10.15 -6.80
C ALA A 110 -3.73 -9.39 -8.11
N SER A 111 -2.46 -9.17 -8.43
CA SER A 111 -2.02 -8.42 -9.62
C SER A 111 -0.56 -8.81 -9.96
N PRO A 112 0.03 -8.26 -11.03
CA PRO A 112 1.45 -8.51 -11.36
C PRO A 112 2.46 -8.14 -10.27
N THR A 113 2.12 -7.20 -9.38
CA THR A 113 3.03 -6.68 -8.33
C THR A 113 2.49 -6.82 -6.91
N ALA A 114 1.23 -7.23 -6.73
CA ALA A 114 0.64 -7.49 -5.43
C ALA A 114 0.17 -8.95 -5.29
N GLY A 115 0.06 -9.39 -4.03
CA GLY A 115 -0.33 -10.76 -3.70
C GLY A 115 0.85 -11.70 -3.46
N TYR A 116 2.08 -11.22 -3.57
CA TYR A 116 3.26 -11.96 -3.13
C TYR A 116 4.27 -11.06 -2.41
N ALA A 117 5.19 -11.69 -1.69
CA ALA A 117 6.34 -11.05 -1.07
C ALA A 117 7.57 -11.96 -1.19
N GLU A 118 8.62 -11.45 -1.84
CA GLU A 118 9.87 -12.19 -2.08
C GLU A 118 10.74 -12.23 -0.82
N ILE A 119 11.32 -13.40 -0.54
CA ILE A 119 12.39 -13.53 0.45
C ILE A 119 13.71 -13.17 -0.24
N LEU A 120 14.36 -12.14 0.26
CA LEU A 120 15.63 -11.61 -0.21
C LEU A 120 16.80 -12.52 0.21
N ASP A 121 17.96 -12.33 -0.43
CA ASP A 121 19.17 -13.11 -0.16
C ASP A 121 19.66 -13.06 1.30
N ASP A 122 19.30 -12.01 2.04
CA ASP A 122 19.63 -11.84 3.46
C ASP A 122 18.56 -12.37 4.42
N GLY A 123 17.53 -13.07 3.91
CA GLY A 123 16.45 -13.68 4.68
C GLY A 123 15.34 -12.72 5.10
N TYR A 124 15.43 -11.44 4.75
CA TYR A 124 14.34 -10.48 4.92
C TYR A 124 13.31 -10.64 3.81
N VAL A 125 12.12 -10.09 4.04
CA VAL A 125 11.00 -10.10 3.11
C VAL A 125 10.82 -8.71 2.54
N ALA A 126 10.70 -8.62 1.21
CA ALA A 126 10.21 -7.42 0.52
C ALA A 126 8.67 -7.40 0.60
N ALA A 127 8.14 -6.78 1.64
CA ALA A 127 6.77 -6.94 2.09
C ALA A 127 5.88 -5.73 1.78
N THR A 128 4.66 -5.98 1.30
CA THR A 128 3.62 -4.96 1.16
C THR A 128 2.78 -4.88 2.43
N TYR A 129 2.64 -3.68 3.01
CA TYR A 129 1.70 -3.40 4.12
C TYR A 129 0.64 -2.35 3.78
N ARG A 130 0.86 -1.58 2.70
CA ARG A 130 -0.06 -0.52 2.26
C ARG A 130 -0.41 -0.66 0.79
N HIS A 131 0.61 -0.60 -0.06
CA HIS A 131 0.52 -0.60 -1.52
C HIS A 131 1.86 -1.12 -2.07
N SER A 132 1.87 -1.91 -3.14
CA SER A 132 3.06 -2.63 -3.61
C SER A 132 4.19 -1.72 -4.13
N LEU A 133 3.87 -0.49 -4.51
CA LEU A 133 4.86 0.58 -4.77
C LEU A 133 5.71 0.96 -3.54
N HIS A 134 5.32 0.50 -2.35
CA HIS A 134 5.95 0.79 -1.06
C HIS A 134 6.24 -0.49 -0.30
N LEU A 135 7.31 -1.17 -0.70
CA LEU A 135 7.78 -2.36 0.00
C LEU A 135 8.55 -1.98 1.25
N ALA A 136 8.27 -2.69 2.34
CA ALA A 136 9.03 -2.65 3.58
C ALA A 136 9.97 -3.85 3.64
N LYS A 137 11.19 -3.63 4.10
CA LYS A 137 12.11 -4.74 4.39
C LYS A 137 11.80 -5.28 5.79
N ALA A 138 11.10 -6.41 5.86
CA ALA A 138 10.62 -7.00 7.11
C ALA A 138 11.36 -8.28 7.46
N GLN A 139 11.63 -8.53 8.74
CA GLN A 139 12.12 -9.85 9.17
C GLN A 139 11.03 -10.90 8.93
N SER A 140 11.42 -12.09 8.45
CA SER A 140 10.47 -13.14 8.06
C SER A 140 9.49 -13.52 9.18
N ASP A 141 9.96 -13.71 10.42
CA ASP A 141 9.08 -14.03 11.56
C ASP A 141 8.04 -12.93 11.81
N ASN A 142 8.49 -11.67 11.89
CA ASN A 142 7.61 -10.54 12.11
C ASN A 142 6.63 -10.32 10.94
N TYR A 143 7.08 -10.56 9.70
CA TYR A 143 6.24 -10.52 8.51
C TYR A 143 5.12 -11.56 8.59
N VAL A 144 5.45 -12.83 8.87
CA VAL A 144 4.44 -13.89 8.98
C VAL A 144 3.44 -13.57 10.08
N LYS A 145 3.90 -13.20 11.28
CA LYS A 145 3.03 -12.84 12.42
C LYS A 145 2.04 -11.73 12.06
N THR A 146 2.53 -10.62 11.51
CA THR A 146 1.67 -9.47 11.16
C THR A 146 0.71 -9.79 10.01
N GLN A 147 1.15 -10.51 8.98
CA GLN A 147 0.29 -10.89 7.86
C GLN A 147 -0.78 -11.90 8.26
N VAL A 148 -0.47 -12.85 9.15
CA VAL A 148 -1.49 -13.74 9.75
C VAL A 148 -2.52 -12.93 10.51
N CYS A 149 -2.10 -11.96 11.33
CA CYS A 149 -3.04 -11.07 12.02
C CYS A 149 -3.95 -10.27 11.08
N ILE A 150 -3.40 -9.76 9.97
CA ILE A 150 -4.17 -9.04 8.95
C ILE A 150 -5.15 -10.01 8.28
N PHE A 151 -4.68 -11.20 7.89
CA PHE A 151 -5.50 -12.24 7.28
C PHE A 151 -6.66 -12.65 8.19
N ASP A 152 -6.37 -12.97 9.44
CA ASP A 152 -7.36 -13.38 10.43
C ASP A 152 -8.43 -12.30 10.62
N LYS A 153 -8.04 -11.04 10.83
CA LYS A 153 -9.01 -9.93 10.93
C LYS A 153 -9.91 -9.84 9.71
N MET A 154 -9.34 -9.89 8.51
CA MET A 154 -10.11 -9.73 7.26
C MET A 154 -11.06 -10.90 6.99
N HIS A 155 -10.81 -12.05 7.62
CA HIS A 155 -11.64 -13.26 7.54
C HIS A 155 -12.48 -13.51 8.79
N GLY A 156 -12.61 -12.52 9.68
CA GLY A 156 -13.54 -12.54 10.81
C GLY A 156 -12.98 -13.15 12.10
N SER A 157 -11.69 -13.45 12.15
CA SER A 157 -10.96 -13.90 13.35
C SER A 157 -10.25 -12.73 14.04
N GLU A 158 -9.85 -12.91 15.29
CA GLU A 158 -9.06 -11.91 16.03
C GLU A 158 -7.55 -12.14 15.85
N CYS A 159 -6.78 -11.05 15.85
CA CYS A 159 -5.33 -11.11 15.86
C CYS A 159 -4.80 -11.55 17.23
N ASN A 160 -3.75 -12.37 17.23
CA ASN A 160 -3.10 -12.84 18.45
C ASN A 160 -2.56 -11.68 19.31
N SER A 161 -2.86 -11.69 20.61
CA SER A 161 -2.46 -10.61 21.54
C SER A 161 -0.95 -10.46 21.73
N GLU A 162 -0.20 -11.56 21.66
CA GLU A 162 1.26 -11.54 21.72
C GLU A 162 1.83 -10.86 20.47
N THR A 163 1.30 -11.17 19.28
CA THR A 163 1.65 -10.45 18.05
C THR A 163 1.33 -8.96 18.14
N ILE A 164 0.16 -8.58 18.69
CA ILE A 164 -0.14 -7.15 18.93
C ILE A 164 0.93 -6.52 19.81
N LYS A 165 1.30 -7.17 20.91
CA LYS A 165 2.29 -6.63 21.85
C LYS A 165 3.68 -6.50 21.22
N GLU A 166 4.17 -7.54 20.55
CA GLU A 166 5.52 -7.64 20.02
C GLU A 166 5.72 -6.90 18.69
N SER A 167 4.77 -7.04 17.76
CA SER A 167 4.91 -6.58 16.38
C SER A 167 4.26 -5.22 16.13
N ILE A 168 3.36 -4.78 17.02
CA ILE A 168 2.66 -3.49 16.88
C ILE A 168 3.06 -2.56 18.02
N ILE A 169 2.81 -2.92 19.28
CA ILE A 169 2.97 -2.00 20.40
C ILE A 169 4.44 -1.72 20.72
N ALA A 170 5.29 -2.76 20.76
CA ALA A 170 6.71 -2.57 21.10
C ALA A 170 7.44 -1.62 20.12
N PRO A 171 7.35 -1.80 18.78
CA PRO A 171 8.02 -0.90 17.84
C PRO A 171 7.51 0.56 17.90
N LEU A 172 6.22 0.76 18.22
CA LEU A 172 5.62 2.10 18.30
C LEU A 172 5.95 2.83 19.61
N ASN A 173 6.32 2.10 20.66
CA ASN A 173 6.77 2.69 21.93
C ASN A 173 8.27 3.02 21.97
N GLU A 174 9.02 2.58 20.96
CA GLU A 174 10.39 3.05 20.73
C GLU A 174 10.40 4.50 20.24
N ARG A 175 11.59 5.11 20.20
CA ARG A 175 11.77 6.40 19.54
C ARG A 175 11.32 6.32 18.08
N VAL A 176 10.74 7.39 17.53
CA VAL A 176 10.46 7.46 16.09
C VAL A 176 11.78 7.37 15.33
N ALA A 177 11.87 6.41 14.40
CA ALA A 177 13.02 6.30 13.51
C ALA A 177 13.07 7.49 12.55
N ILE A 178 14.26 8.06 12.38
CA ILE A 178 14.50 9.18 11.46
C ILE A 178 15.42 8.67 10.37
N LEU A 179 14.92 8.64 9.14
CA LEU A 179 15.75 8.36 7.98
C LEU A 179 16.50 9.64 7.59
N SER A 180 17.82 9.56 7.60
CA SER A 180 18.73 10.62 7.17
C SER A 180 19.95 9.99 6.50
N PRO A 181 20.79 10.78 5.80
CA PRO A 181 22.05 10.27 5.27
C PRO A 181 23.01 9.71 6.33
N GLN A 182 22.77 10.00 7.61
CA GLN A 182 23.55 9.51 8.76
C GLN A 182 22.83 8.40 9.55
N ALA A 183 21.67 7.92 9.08
CA ALA A 183 20.93 6.86 9.73
C ALA A 183 21.74 5.56 9.78
N SER A 184 21.76 4.91 10.94
CA SER A 184 22.40 3.62 11.14
C SER A 184 21.53 2.47 10.60
N ALA A 185 22.09 1.27 10.44
CA ALA A 185 21.31 0.09 10.03
C ALA A 185 20.12 -0.18 10.96
N SER A 186 20.28 0.02 12.28
CA SER A 186 19.19 -0.15 13.24
C SER A 186 18.12 0.93 13.15
N ASP A 187 18.45 2.14 12.67
CA ASP A 187 17.45 3.17 12.34
C ASP A 187 16.56 2.72 11.18
N PHE A 188 17.16 2.13 10.13
CA PHE A 188 16.40 1.58 9.01
C PHE A 188 15.52 0.40 9.42
N GLU A 189 16.04 -0.51 10.23
CA GLU A 189 15.27 -1.64 10.76
C GLU A 189 14.09 -1.17 11.61
N LEU A 190 14.32 -0.23 12.54
CA LEU A 190 13.26 0.35 13.36
C LEU A 190 12.22 1.08 12.50
N PHE A 191 12.66 1.82 11.48
CA PHE A 191 11.75 2.50 10.55
C PHE A 191 10.81 1.51 9.86
N PHE A 192 11.32 0.41 9.30
CA PHE A 192 10.48 -0.58 8.65
C PHE A 192 9.58 -1.32 9.64
N ALA A 193 10.06 -1.61 10.85
CA ALA A 193 9.25 -2.20 11.91
C ALA A 193 8.10 -1.27 12.33
N GLN A 194 8.35 0.03 12.48
CA GLN A 194 7.33 1.03 12.80
C GLN A 194 6.33 1.22 11.65
N HIS A 195 6.78 1.22 10.40
CA HIS A 195 5.89 1.25 9.25
C HIS A 195 4.96 0.03 9.23
N ALA A 196 5.51 -1.18 9.36
CA ALA A 196 4.73 -2.40 9.45
C ALA A 196 3.74 -2.36 10.62
N ALA A 197 4.17 -1.89 11.79
CA ALA A 197 3.32 -1.75 12.97
C ALA A 197 2.14 -0.80 12.77
N LEU A 198 2.38 0.41 12.24
CA LEU A 198 1.33 1.41 11.98
C LEU A 198 0.32 0.93 10.94
N GLU A 199 0.78 0.35 9.83
CA GLU A 199 -0.11 -0.16 8.78
C GLU A 199 -0.86 -1.41 9.25
N THR A 200 -0.22 -2.31 10.01
CA THR A 200 -0.89 -3.47 10.62
C THR A 200 -1.97 -2.99 11.57
N ALA A 201 -1.68 -2.04 12.47
CA ALA A 201 -2.66 -1.47 13.39
C ALA A 201 -3.87 -0.90 12.64
N PHE A 202 -3.65 -0.17 11.55
CA PHE A 202 -4.71 0.31 10.68
C PHE A 202 -5.54 -0.83 10.08
N LEU A 203 -4.89 -1.81 9.45
CA LEU A 203 -5.57 -2.90 8.74
C LEU A 203 -6.33 -3.83 9.67
N ILE A 204 -5.84 -4.04 10.91
CA ILE A 204 -6.55 -4.83 11.91
C ILE A 204 -7.55 -4.02 12.74
N GLU A 205 -7.65 -2.72 12.49
CA GLU A 205 -8.43 -1.74 13.25
C GLU A 205 -8.08 -1.73 14.75
N HIS A 206 -6.80 -1.94 15.08
CA HIS A 206 -6.31 -1.88 16.45
C HIS A 206 -6.09 -0.42 16.86
N PRO A 207 -6.79 0.08 17.89
CA PRO A 207 -6.69 1.47 18.28
C PRO A 207 -5.35 1.77 18.96
N VAL A 208 -4.56 2.66 18.36
CA VAL A 208 -3.33 3.20 18.97
C VAL A 208 -3.64 4.55 19.61
N LYS A 209 -3.09 4.80 20.81
CA LYS A 209 -3.28 6.07 21.54
C LYS A 209 -2.68 7.24 20.76
N PHE A 210 -3.33 8.40 20.81
CA PHE A 210 -2.84 9.59 20.11
C PHE A 210 -1.41 9.99 20.52
N ASP A 211 -1.08 9.94 21.81
CA ASP A 211 0.26 10.30 22.30
C ASP A 211 1.38 9.43 21.69
N VAL A 212 1.06 8.18 21.32
CA VAL A 212 1.99 7.28 20.62
C VAL A 212 2.09 7.65 19.13
N LEU A 213 0.99 8.07 18.51
CA LEU A 213 0.94 8.44 17.09
C LEU A 213 1.49 9.84 16.82
N GLN A 214 1.37 10.77 17.77
CA GLN A 214 1.69 12.18 17.60
C GLN A 214 3.12 12.42 17.08
N PRO A 215 4.17 11.75 17.61
CA PRO A 215 5.52 11.91 17.09
C PRO A 215 5.65 11.55 15.59
N PHE A 216 4.94 10.52 15.12
CA PHE A 216 4.95 10.11 13.72
C PHE A 216 4.19 11.08 12.81
N LEU A 217 3.11 11.69 13.32
CA LEU A 217 2.34 12.75 12.61
C LEU A 217 3.15 14.05 12.44
N THR A 218 4.26 14.20 13.17
CA THR A 218 5.16 15.37 13.06
C THR A 218 6.52 14.99 12.46
N SER A 219 6.65 13.78 11.92
CA SER A 219 7.88 13.32 11.31
C SER A 219 8.17 14.11 10.02
N GLN A 220 9.45 14.37 9.76
CA GLN A 220 9.88 14.99 8.49
C GLN A 220 9.82 14.02 7.30
N PHE A 221 9.47 12.75 7.53
CA PHE A 221 9.39 11.74 6.50
C PHE A 221 7.94 11.36 6.20
N PHE A 222 7.47 11.70 4.99
CA PHE A 222 6.06 11.56 4.60
C PHE A 222 5.52 10.14 4.73
N HIS A 223 6.35 9.09 4.56
CA HIS A 223 5.89 7.71 4.76
C HIS A 223 5.42 7.45 6.19
N ALA A 224 6.11 8.01 7.19
CA ALA A 224 5.73 7.89 8.60
C ALA A 224 4.43 8.64 8.86
N GLU A 225 4.29 9.86 8.31
CA GLU A 225 3.06 10.64 8.41
C GLU A 225 1.86 9.90 7.79
N ILE A 226 1.99 9.32 6.59
CA ILE A 226 0.91 8.57 5.91
C ILE A 226 0.46 7.39 6.77
N SER A 227 1.42 6.59 7.28
CA SER A 227 1.10 5.43 8.11
C SER A 227 0.46 5.84 9.44
N ALA A 228 0.91 6.93 10.05
CA ALA A 228 0.35 7.46 11.28
C ALA A 228 -1.05 8.05 11.09
N VAL A 229 -1.31 8.74 9.99
CA VAL A 229 -2.64 9.24 9.60
C VAL A 229 -3.64 8.09 9.44
N ARG A 230 -3.22 6.99 8.80
CA ARG A 230 -4.04 5.78 8.67
C ARG A 230 -4.32 5.17 10.04
N ALA A 231 -3.30 4.97 10.86
CA ALA A 231 -3.48 4.47 12.24
C ALA A 231 -4.37 5.39 13.10
N LEU A 232 -4.24 6.71 12.95
CA LEU A 232 -5.08 7.70 13.64
C LEU A 232 -6.56 7.54 13.30
N SER A 233 -6.87 7.19 12.05
CA SER A 233 -8.26 7.01 11.62
C SER A 233 -8.99 5.89 12.37
N VAL A 234 -8.27 4.88 12.86
CA VAL A 234 -8.81 3.78 13.67
C VAL A 234 -8.51 3.91 15.16
N SER A 235 -7.90 5.03 15.59
CA SER A 235 -7.61 5.30 17.00
C SER A 235 -8.87 5.33 17.86
N SER A 236 -8.75 4.99 19.14
CA SER A 236 -9.82 5.11 20.14
C SER A 236 -10.04 6.55 20.64
N ASP A 237 -9.22 7.51 20.22
CA ASP A 237 -9.38 8.91 20.59
C ASP A 237 -10.66 9.51 20.00
N THR A 238 -11.57 9.95 20.87
CA THR A 238 -12.82 10.62 20.48
C THR A 238 -12.61 11.91 19.67
N SER A 239 -11.41 12.49 19.73
CA SER A 239 -11.00 13.69 19.00
C SER A 239 -10.25 13.40 17.70
N ARG A 240 -10.11 12.13 17.27
CA ARG A 240 -9.37 11.74 16.05
C ARG A 240 -9.77 12.51 14.79
N THR A 241 -11.07 12.78 14.60
CA THR A 241 -11.56 13.58 13.47
C THR A 241 -11.03 15.01 13.54
N LYS A 242 -11.04 15.63 14.73
CA LYS A 242 -10.49 16.97 14.95
C LYS A 242 -8.97 16.98 14.72
N GLN A 243 -8.26 15.94 15.14
CA GLN A 243 -6.82 15.79 14.93
C GLN A 243 -6.48 15.63 13.43
N LEU A 244 -7.25 14.82 12.68
CA LEU A 244 -7.10 14.71 11.22
C LEU A 244 -7.33 16.05 10.51
N VAL A 245 -8.39 16.79 10.87
CA VAL A 245 -8.64 18.13 10.32
C VAL A 245 -7.49 19.08 10.64
N SER A 246 -6.96 19.05 11.86
CA SER A 246 -5.82 19.88 12.24
C SER A 246 -4.56 19.51 11.45
N PHE A 247 -4.33 18.23 11.20
CA PHE A 247 -3.23 17.75 10.36
C PHE A 247 -3.36 18.24 8.92
N ILE A 248 -4.56 18.11 8.32
CA ILE A 248 -4.85 18.55 6.95
C ILE A 248 -4.55 20.05 6.77
N LYS A 249 -4.91 20.87 7.77
CA LYS A 249 -4.74 22.33 7.75
C LYS A 249 -3.35 22.81 8.14
N SER A 250 -2.47 21.93 8.61
CA SER A 250 -1.14 22.34 9.06
C SER A 250 -0.23 22.68 7.88
N ASP A 251 0.53 23.76 8.00
CA ASP A 251 1.61 24.14 7.09
C ASP A 251 2.84 23.22 7.21
N LYS A 252 2.96 22.47 8.31
CA LYS A 252 4.11 21.58 8.59
C LYS A 252 3.97 20.17 8.00
N SER A 253 2.74 19.72 7.76
CA SER A 253 2.47 18.37 7.25
C SER A 253 2.72 18.28 5.75
N SER A 254 3.26 17.16 5.27
CA SER A 254 3.48 16.97 3.83
C SER A 254 2.16 16.89 3.05
N ASP A 255 2.14 17.47 1.85
CA ASP A 255 0.92 17.48 1.02
C ASP A 255 0.45 16.08 0.63
N VAL A 256 1.38 15.14 0.40
CA VAL A 256 1.04 13.74 0.12
C VAL A 256 0.35 13.08 1.32
N ALA A 257 0.81 13.34 2.55
CA ALA A 257 0.17 12.82 3.76
C ALA A 257 -1.19 13.49 4.03
N LYS A 258 -1.34 14.78 3.72
CA LYS A 258 -2.64 15.48 3.79
C LYS A 258 -3.68 14.85 2.87
N VAL A 259 -3.29 14.47 1.65
CA VAL A 259 -4.19 13.75 0.74
C VAL A 259 -4.66 12.43 1.39
N MET A 260 -3.75 11.64 1.97
CA MET A 260 -4.14 10.44 2.71
C MET A 260 -5.08 10.76 3.88
N ALA A 261 -4.83 11.84 4.61
CA ALA A 261 -5.68 12.27 5.73
C ALA A 261 -7.10 12.62 5.27
N ILE A 262 -7.25 13.25 4.10
CA ILE A 262 -8.56 13.52 3.50
C ILE A 262 -9.25 12.22 3.08
N ILE A 263 -8.52 11.24 2.53
CA ILE A 263 -9.07 9.91 2.21
C ILE A 263 -9.57 9.21 3.48
N MET A 264 -8.79 9.24 4.56
CA MET A 264 -9.20 8.67 5.85
C MET A 264 -10.38 9.41 6.46
N LEU A 265 -10.38 10.74 6.40
CA LEU A 265 -11.49 11.56 6.87
C LEU A 265 -12.78 11.24 6.11
N LYS A 266 -12.73 11.04 4.79
CA LYS A 266 -13.90 10.60 4.01
C LYS A 266 -14.47 9.27 4.50
N LYS A 267 -13.60 8.31 4.85
CA LYS A 267 -14.04 7.01 5.38
C LYS A 267 -14.75 7.15 6.72
N LEU A 268 -14.31 8.09 7.57
CA LEU A 268 -14.91 8.35 8.88
C LEU A 268 -16.23 9.14 8.79
N ASP A 269 -16.25 10.19 7.97
CA ASP A 269 -17.41 11.07 7.83
C ASP A 269 -18.53 10.44 7.00
N GLY A 270 -18.18 9.52 6.08
CA GLY A 270 -19.10 8.92 5.13
C GLY A 270 -19.71 9.99 4.23
N LYS A 271 -21.01 10.28 4.44
CA LYS A 271 -21.75 11.33 3.72
C LYS A 271 -21.75 12.68 4.44
N ASN A 272 -21.34 12.73 5.71
CA ASN A 272 -21.42 13.93 6.55
C ASN A 272 -20.16 14.79 6.42
N ILE A 273 -20.08 15.55 5.33
CA ILE A 273 -18.92 16.40 5.01
C ILE A 273 -18.62 17.39 6.15
N ASN A 274 -17.36 17.38 6.60
CA ASN A 274 -16.81 18.29 7.59
C ASN A 274 -16.66 19.70 6.99
N GLN A 275 -17.53 20.61 7.41
CA GLN A 275 -17.59 21.97 6.87
C GLN A 275 -16.26 22.73 6.97
N SER A 276 -15.47 22.45 8.01
CA SER A 276 -14.19 23.11 8.19
C SER A 276 -13.17 22.77 7.09
N ILE A 277 -13.29 21.60 6.44
CA ILE A 277 -12.48 21.21 5.28
C ILE A 277 -12.97 21.92 4.02
N VAL A 278 -14.30 22.09 3.87
CA VAL A 278 -14.89 22.85 2.77
C VAL A 278 -14.40 24.30 2.79
N GLU A 279 -14.38 24.93 3.97
CA GLU A 279 -13.89 26.30 4.15
C GLU A 279 -12.38 26.44 3.85
N TYR A 280 -11.61 25.38 4.10
CA TYR A 280 -10.18 25.35 3.81
C TYR A 280 -9.85 25.20 2.32
N TYR A 281 -10.83 24.82 1.48
CA TYR A 281 -10.63 24.56 0.06
C TYR A 281 -9.83 25.65 -0.69
N ASN A 282 -10.13 26.92 -0.44
CA ASN A 282 -9.47 28.04 -1.12
C ASN A 282 -8.01 28.26 -0.68
N GLN A 283 -7.60 27.68 0.44
CA GLN A 283 -6.25 27.75 0.99
C GLN A 283 -5.46 26.46 0.74
N ALA A 284 -6.12 25.41 0.25
CA ALA A 284 -5.53 24.11 0.04
C ALA A 284 -4.49 24.17 -1.10
N SER A 285 -3.36 23.50 -0.88
CA SER A 285 -2.27 23.41 -1.85
C SER A 285 -2.75 22.79 -3.18
N GLU A 286 -2.34 23.42 -4.28
CA GLU A 286 -2.46 22.89 -5.64
C GLU A 286 -1.20 22.15 -6.09
N SER A 287 -0.17 22.08 -5.24
CA SER A 287 1.08 21.38 -5.54
C SER A 287 0.80 19.93 -5.91
N GLU A 288 1.47 19.48 -6.98
CA GLU A 288 1.33 18.12 -7.45
C GLU A 288 1.90 17.13 -6.42
N VAL A 289 1.12 16.09 -6.12
CA VAL A 289 1.54 14.96 -5.29
C VAL A 289 1.22 13.66 -5.99
N SER A 290 2.02 12.65 -5.72
CA SER A 290 1.76 11.27 -6.14
C SER A 290 2.06 10.33 -4.98
N LEU A 291 1.55 9.10 -5.04
CA LEU A 291 1.91 8.09 -4.04
C LEU A 291 3.42 7.82 -4.03
N GLY A 292 4.12 8.00 -5.17
CA GLY A 292 5.57 7.90 -5.27
C GLY A 292 6.13 6.50 -4.95
N GLY A 293 7.42 6.29 -5.23
CA GLY A 293 8.15 5.04 -4.96
C GLY A 293 9.49 5.01 -5.68
N ASN A 294 10.51 4.34 -5.13
CA ASN A 294 11.84 4.23 -5.76
C ASN A 294 11.79 3.49 -7.12
N ILE A 295 10.72 2.74 -7.35
CA ILE A 295 10.37 2.15 -8.64
C ILE A 295 8.98 2.71 -8.94
N MET A 296 8.91 3.90 -9.54
CA MET A 296 7.67 4.32 -10.20
C MET A 296 7.54 3.43 -11.42
N ASP A 297 6.92 2.25 -11.24
CA ASP A 297 6.49 1.44 -12.36
C ASP A 297 5.46 2.29 -13.12
N PRO A 298 5.79 2.80 -14.33
CA PRO A 298 4.89 3.69 -15.06
C PRO A 298 3.60 2.98 -15.49
N ARG A 299 3.52 1.66 -15.28
CA ARG A 299 2.37 0.82 -15.56
C ARG A 299 1.38 0.77 -14.39
N VAL A 300 1.75 1.18 -13.19
CA VAL A 300 0.80 1.29 -12.08
C VAL A 300 0.02 2.60 -12.20
N GLY A 301 -1.25 2.49 -12.57
CA GLY A 301 -2.19 3.58 -12.79
C GLY A 301 -3.11 3.86 -11.61
N THR A 302 -2.77 3.42 -10.39
CA THR A 302 -3.63 3.57 -9.22
C THR A 302 -4.05 5.01 -9.02
N TRP A 303 -5.36 5.23 -8.97
CA TRP A 303 -5.91 6.56 -8.81
C TRP A 303 -5.56 7.12 -7.42
N TYR A 304 -4.95 8.30 -7.42
CA TYR A 304 -4.68 9.09 -6.23
C TYR A 304 -4.94 10.57 -6.52
N PRO A 305 -5.57 11.33 -5.61
CA PRO A 305 -5.71 12.77 -5.81
C PRO A 305 -4.35 13.44 -5.97
N HIS A 306 -4.16 14.16 -7.08
CA HIS A 306 -2.87 14.75 -7.42
C HIS A 306 -2.54 16.05 -6.70
N SER A 307 -3.39 16.51 -5.77
CA SER A 307 -3.10 17.62 -4.86
C SER A 307 -4.04 17.60 -3.66
N VAL A 308 -3.72 18.37 -2.61
CA VAL A 308 -4.59 18.55 -1.44
C VAL A 308 -5.94 19.12 -1.88
N LYS A 309 -5.93 20.12 -2.76
CA LYS A 309 -7.15 20.72 -3.30
C LYS A 309 -8.02 19.70 -4.05
N LYS A 310 -7.43 18.86 -4.90
CA LYS A 310 -8.17 17.79 -5.60
C LYS A 310 -8.69 16.70 -4.67
N ALA A 311 -7.96 16.38 -3.61
CA ALA A 311 -8.47 15.48 -2.58
C ALA A 311 -9.71 16.07 -1.90
N ILE A 312 -9.75 17.38 -1.63
CA ILE A 312 -10.93 18.05 -1.09
C ILE A 312 -12.10 18.01 -2.09
N GLU A 313 -11.87 18.26 -3.40
CA GLU A 313 -12.92 18.16 -4.43
C GLU A 313 -13.55 16.76 -4.49
N TRP A 314 -12.72 15.72 -4.40
CA TRP A 314 -13.21 14.34 -4.34
C TRP A 314 -13.92 14.04 -3.00
N TYR A 315 -13.43 14.60 -1.90
CA TYR A 315 -14.04 14.46 -0.58
C TYR A 315 -15.45 15.03 -0.54
N ILE A 316 -15.65 16.25 -1.05
CA ILE A 316 -16.97 16.94 -1.11
C ILE A 316 -17.89 16.39 -2.21
N GLY A 317 -17.35 15.74 -3.24
CA GLY A 317 -18.12 15.05 -4.27
C GLY A 317 -18.97 15.99 -5.11
N GLU A 318 -20.28 15.73 -5.21
CA GLU A 318 -21.22 16.54 -5.99
C GLU A 318 -21.37 17.98 -5.49
N ASN A 319 -20.98 18.26 -4.25
CA ASN A 319 -21.01 19.61 -3.65
C ASN A 319 -19.75 20.42 -3.95
N SER A 320 -18.98 20.04 -4.99
CA SER A 320 -17.75 20.74 -5.36
C SER A 320 -18.06 22.13 -5.95
N PRO A 321 -17.37 23.20 -5.50
CA PRO A 321 -17.61 24.56 -6.01
C PRO A 321 -17.19 24.76 -7.48
N ASN A 322 -16.53 23.77 -8.10
CA ASN A 322 -16.03 23.81 -9.48
C ASN A 322 -16.79 22.85 -10.43
N LYS A 323 -18.04 22.49 -10.14
CA LYS A 323 -18.92 21.85 -11.11
C LYS A 323 -19.73 22.88 -11.89
#